data_AF-A0A5C3NJV8-F1
#
_entry.id   AF-A0A5C3NJV8-F1
#
_cell.length_a   1.000
_cell.length_b   1.000
_cell.length_c   1.000
_cell.angle_alpha   90.00
_cell.angle_beta   90.00
_cell.angle_gamma   90.00
#
_symmetry.space_group_name_H-M   'P 1'
#
loop_
_entity.id
_entity.type
_entity.pdbx_description
1 polymer ?
#
loop_
_entity_poly.entity_id
_entity_poly.type
_entity_poly.pdbx_seq_one_letter_code
_entity_poly.pdbx_strand_id
1 'polypeptide(L)'
;MDPSLNDPNVIFIHPPFKSFPDSHLYPEGLTYNLMASNPDWFLDPTDFYSEHNHNSDAILYPSDLEPPRGWCPALKKELRERGAEGWPEGEEPRLRCTFCRRTYAGVNAKSMWRRHVYEKHKIAMANRRENAERGRGRPPTSRP
;
A
#
# COMPACT_ATOMS: atom_id res chain seq x y z
N MET A 1 -4.78 -6.78 15.33
CA MET A 1 -3.59 -6.16 15.91
C MET A 1 -3.31 -4.94 15.07
N ASP A 2 -3.97 -3.86 15.44
CA ASP A 2 -3.79 -2.55 14.82
C ASP A 2 -2.63 -1.87 15.55
N PRO A 3 -1.67 -1.26 14.83
CA PRO A 3 -0.56 -0.54 15.45
C PRO A 3 -1.11 0.60 16.29
N SER A 4 -0.60 0.75 17.51
CA SER A 4 -0.94 1.88 18.39
C SER A 4 0.15 2.93 18.27
N LEU A 5 -0.23 4.22 18.34
CA LEU A 5 0.72 5.34 18.44
C LEU A 5 1.62 5.26 19.68
N ASN A 6 1.23 4.46 20.67
CA ASN A 6 2.03 4.20 21.88
C ASN A 6 3.04 3.05 21.72
N ASP A 7 3.07 2.38 20.56
CA ASP A 7 4.04 1.31 20.31
C ASP A 7 5.36 1.96 19.83
N PRO A 8 6.44 1.91 20.63
CA PRO A 8 7.69 2.63 20.34
C PRO A 8 8.41 2.10 19.10
N ASN A 9 8.02 0.93 18.59
CA ASN A 9 8.61 0.32 17.41
C ASN A 9 7.80 0.61 16.14
N VAL A 10 6.73 1.40 16.22
CA VAL A 10 5.85 1.67 15.08
C VAL A 10 6.13 3.06 14.53
N ILE A 11 6.38 3.15 13.22
CA ILE A 11 6.59 4.41 12.52
C ILE A 11 5.38 4.65 11.62
N PHE A 12 4.61 5.69 11.92
CA PHE A 12 3.55 6.17 11.04
C PHE A 12 4.13 7.14 10.00
N ILE A 13 3.95 6.81 8.73
CA ILE A 13 4.44 7.61 7.61
C ILE A 13 3.25 8.35 7.01
N HIS A 14 3.39 9.67 6.96
CA HIS A 14 2.36 10.59 6.49
C HIS A 14 2.73 11.16 5.09
N PRO A 15 1.74 11.61 4.31
CA PRO A 15 1.97 12.42 3.11
C PRO A 15 2.80 13.67 3.45
N PRO A 16 3.68 14.16 2.55
CA PRO A 16 3.82 13.81 1.13
C PRO A 16 4.73 12.59 0.86
N PHE A 17 4.94 11.71 1.83
CA PHE A 17 5.83 10.55 1.71
C PHE A 17 7.26 10.94 1.32
N LYS A 18 7.75 12.05 1.89
CA LYS A 18 9.14 12.52 1.75
C LYS A 18 9.91 12.47 3.07
N SER A 19 9.20 12.26 4.18
CA SER A 19 9.78 12.14 5.52
C SER A 19 9.52 10.75 6.04
N PHE A 20 10.44 9.84 5.75
CA PHE A 20 10.51 8.48 6.29
C PHE A 20 11.99 8.11 6.50
N PRO A 21 12.31 7.10 7.34
CA PRO A 21 13.69 6.69 7.55
C PRO A 21 14.34 6.34 6.21
N ASP A 22 15.57 6.81 5.98
CA ASP A 22 16.30 6.61 4.73
C ASP A 22 15.63 7.19 3.47
N SER A 23 14.70 8.14 3.61
CA SER A 23 14.06 8.83 2.48
C SER A 23 15.03 9.45 1.46
N HIS A 24 16.24 9.82 1.89
CA HIS A 24 17.31 10.30 1.00
C HIS A 24 17.83 9.24 0.02
N LEU A 25 17.68 7.95 0.32
CA LEU A 25 18.06 6.84 -0.56
C LEU A 25 17.00 6.53 -1.63
N TYR A 26 15.78 7.06 -1.47
CA TYR A 26 14.62 6.75 -2.31
C TYR A 26 14.03 8.03 -2.92
N PRO A 27 14.68 8.60 -3.95
CA PRO A 27 14.21 9.83 -4.59
C PRO A 27 12.84 9.66 -5.28
N GLU A 28 12.46 8.42 -5.60
CA GLU A 28 11.13 8.06 -6.12
C GLU A 28 10.02 8.07 -5.07
N GLY A 29 10.36 8.13 -3.77
CA GLY A 29 9.42 8.16 -2.66
C GLY A 29 9.12 6.78 -2.06
N LEU A 30 8.08 6.74 -1.21
CA LEU A 30 7.67 5.52 -0.51
C LEU A 30 6.94 4.56 -1.46
N THR A 31 7.44 3.33 -1.57
CA THR A 31 6.80 2.26 -2.35
C THR A 31 6.32 1.13 -1.46
N TYR A 32 5.37 0.31 -1.94
CA TYR A 32 4.90 -0.83 -1.17
C TYR A 32 6.03 -1.81 -0.85
N ASN A 33 6.99 -2.03 -1.75
CA ASN A 33 8.13 -2.93 -1.49
C ASN A 33 8.90 -2.49 -0.25
N LEU A 34 9.13 -1.18 -0.10
CA LEU A 34 9.80 -0.63 1.07
C LEU A 34 8.98 -0.83 2.36
N MET A 35 7.66 -0.65 2.27
CA MET A 35 6.72 -0.92 3.37
C MET A 35 6.60 -2.40 3.73
N ALA A 36 6.85 -3.30 2.78
CA ALA A 36 6.85 -4.73 3.00
C ALA A 36 8.17 -5.20 3.66
N SER A 37 9.29 -4.60 3.27
CA SER A 37 10.60 -4.83 3.87
C SER A 37 10.73 -4.25 5.28
N ASN A 38 9.96 -3.21 5.61
CA ASN A 38 9.94 -2.57 6.92
C ASN A 38 8.61 -2.85 7.65
N PRO A 39 8.49 -3.94 8.42
CA PRO A 39 7.23 -4.36 9.06
C PRO A 39 6.75 -3.41 10.16
N ASP A 40 7.63 -2.52 10.59
CA ASP A 40 7.42 -1.48 11.60
C ASP A 40 6.86 -0.18 11.02
N TRP A 41 6.80 -0.06 9.69
CA TRP A 41 6.27 1.12 9.02
C TRP A 41 4.80 0.93 8.69
N PHE A 42 3.99 1.91 9.06
CA PHE A 42 2.55 1.93 8.85
C PHE A 42 2.12 3.27 8.27
N LEU A 43 1.00 3.27 7.57
CA LEU A 43 0.34 4.48 7.08
C LEU A 43 -0.79 4.82 8.04
N ASP A 44 -1.08 6.10 8.20
CA ASP A 44 -2.21 6.55 8.98
C ASP A 44 -3.48 6.57 8.12
N PRO A 45 -4.55 5.84 8.46
CA PRO A 45 -5.81 5.87 7.72
C PRO A 45 -6.44 7.27 7.62
N THR A 46 -6.14 8.17 8.55
CA THR A 46 -6.67 9.54 8.61
C THR A 46 -6.05 10.48 7.55
N ASP A 47 -4.95 10.07 6.93
CA ASP A 47 -4.34 10.78 5.81
C ASP A 47 -5.01 10.48 4.46
N PHE A 48 -5.86 9.46 4.41
CA PHE A 48 -6.46 8.98 3.18
C PHE A 48 -7.95 9.27 3.10
N TYR A 49 -8.41 9.46 1.86
CA TYR A 49 -9.83 9.62 1.58
C TYR A 49 -10.59 8.35 1.98
N SER A 50 -11.54 8.49 2.89
CA SER A 50 -12.50 7.46 3.27
C SER A 50 -13.88 8.09 3.43
N GLU A 51 -14.95 7.29 3.30
CA GLU A 51 -16.33 7.79 3.49
C GLU A 51 -16.57 8.45 4.87
N HIS A 52 -15.73 8.12 5.86
CA HIS A 52 -15.87 8.60 7.23
C HIS A 52 -14.81 9.65 7.60
N ASN A 53 -13.93 10.01 6.66
CA ASN A 53 -12.87 10.99 6.88
C ASN A 53 -13.15 12.25 6.08
N HIS A 54 -13.42 13.34 6.81
CA HIS A 54 -13.70 14.66 6.24
C HIS A 54 -12.46 15.56 6.18
N ASN A 55 -11.26 15.01 6.38
CA ASN A 55 -10.03 15.76 6.26
C ASN A 55 -9.88 16.32 4.82
N SER A 56 -9.73 17.63 4.70
CA SER A 56 -9.62 18.32 3.41
C SER A 56 -8.25 18.11 2.75
N ASP A 57 -7.25 17.73 3.54
CA ASP A 57 -5.91 17.34 3.09
C ASP A 57 -5.79 15.84 2.82
N ALA A 58 -6.89 15.07 2.95
CA ALA A 58 -6.87 13.64 2.69
C ALA A 58 -6.54 13.34 1.22
N ILE A 59 -5.54 12.49 1.00
CA ILE A 59 -5.12 12.09 -0.33
C ILE A 59 -5.77 10.76 -0.76
N LEU A 60 -5.83 10.53 -2.07
CA LEU A 60 -6.16 9.20 -2.58
C LEU A 60 -5.00 8.25 -2.32
N TYR A 61 -5.30 6.97 -2.08
CA TYR A 61 -4.28 5.95 -1.89
C TYR A 61 -3.40 5.83 -3.16
N PRO A 62 -2.08 6.12 -3.08
CA PRO A 62 -1.19 6.06 -4.22
C PRO A 62 -1.03 4.65 -4.77
N SER A 63 -0.95 4.53 -6.10
CA SER A 63 -0.72 3.23 -6.74
C SER A 63 0.68 2.67 -6.50
N ASP A 64 1.67 3.50 -6.15
CA ASP A 64 3.02 3.08 -5.78
C ASP A 64 3.06 2.34 -4.42
N LEU A 65 2.06 2.60 -3.58
CA LEU A 65 1.81 1.91 -2.33
C LEU A 65 0.86 0.72 -2.50
N GLU A 66 0.40 0.40 -3.72
CA GLU A 66 -0.34 -0.83 -3.96
C GLU A 66 0.61 -2.01 -4.25
N PRO A 67 0.32 -3.21 -3.74
CA PRO A 67 1.13 -4.38 -4.07
C PRO A 67 1.09 -4.66 -5.59
N PRO A 68 2.25 -4.78 -6.29
CA PRO A 68 2.35 -5.07 -7.71
C PRO A 68 1.52 -6.29 -8.14
N ARG A 69 1.01 -6.24 -9.38
CA ARG A 69 0.34 -7.40 -9.98
C ARG A 69 1.36 -8.52 -10.16
N GLY A 70 1.05 -9.69 -9.62
CA GLY A 70 1.94 -10.83 -9.72
C GLY A 70 3.09 -10.82 -8.72
N TRP A 71 2.98 -10.11 -7.57
CA TRP A 71 3.96 -10.18 -6.47
C TRP A 71 4.43 -11.60 -6.18
N CYS A 72 3.51 -12.50 -5.79
CA CYS A 72 3.88 -13.87 -5.43
C CYS A 72 4.46 -14.66 -6.62
N PRO A 73 3.89 -14.58 -7.86
CA PRO A 73 4.51 -15.16 -9.05
C PRO A 73 5.92 -14.64 -9.38
N ALA A 74 6.16 -13.33 -9.26
CA ALA A 74 7.46 -12.70 -9.54
C ALA A 74 8.50 -13.15 -8.51
N LEU A 75 8.16 -13.08 -7.21
CA LEU A 75 9.03 -13.57 -6.15
C LEU A 75 9.29 -15.07 -6.29
N LYS A 76 8.30 -15.87 -6.72
CA LYS A 76 8.45 -17.32 -6.94
C LYS A 76 9.34 -17.62 -8.13
N LYS A 77 9.30 -16.79 -9.18
CA LYS A 77 10.19 -16.88 -10.34
C LYS A 77 11.62 -16.59 -9.92
N GLU A 78 11.84 -15.52 -9.17
CA GLU A 78 13.16 -15.12 -8.67
C GLU A 78 13.77 -16.19 -7.76
N LEU A 79 12.95 -16.81 -6.89
CA LEU A 79 13.38 -17.90 -6.03
C LEU A 79 13.80 -19.15 -6.83
N ARG A 80 13.07 -19.47 -7.91
CA ARG A 80 13.43 -20.54 -8.84
C ARG A 80 14.71 -20.24 -9.61
N GLU A 81 14.90 -18.99 -10.03
CA GLU A 81 16.15 -18.53 -10.68
C GLU A 81 17.35 -18.63 -9.72
N ARG A 82 17.12 -18.47 -8.41
CA ARG A 82 18.12 -18.73 -7.36
C ARG A 82 18.34 -20.22 -7.03
N GLY A 83 17.64 -21.13 -7.71
CA GLY A 83 17.83 -22.58 -7.55
C GLY A 83 17.04 -23.22 -6.39
N ALA A 84 16.09 -22.51 -5.79
CA ALA A 84 15.26 -23.06 -4.73
C ALA A 84 13.96 -23.67 -5.30
N GLU A 85 13.65 -24.91 -4.90
CA GLU A 85 12.50 -25.67 -5.39
C GLU A 85 11.16 -25.22 -4.75
N GLY A 86 11.25 -24.56 -3.59
CA GLY A 86 10.14 -23.98 -2.85
C GLY A 86 10.64 -22.91 -1.87
N TRP A 87 9.69 -22.16 -1.29
CA TRP A 87 10.01 -21.17 -0.26
C TRP A 87 10.50 -21.87 1.01
N PRO A 88 11.59 -21.38 1.64
CA PRO A 88 11.98 -21.83 2.98
C PRO A 88 10.83 -21.61 3.97
N GLU A 89 10.77 -22.43 5.01
CA GLU A 89 9.71 -22.37 6.01
C GLU A 89 9.68 -20.98 6.68
N GLY A 90 8.56 -20.26 6.51
CA GLY A 90 8.38 -18.91 7.04
C GLY A 90 8.75 -17.76 6.09
N GLU A 91 9.40 -18.03 4.95
CA GLU A 91 9.79 -17.00 3.96
C GLU A 91 8.78 -16.83 2.82
N GLU A 92 7.61 -17.47 2.89
CA GLU A 92 6.59 -17.33 1.86
C GLU A 92 6.20 -15.86 1.62
N PRO A 93 6.08 -15.41 0.35
CA PRO A 93 5.75 -14.05 -0.01
C PRO A 93 4.38 -13.69 0.53
N ARG A 94 4.38 -12.85 1.56
CA ARG A 94 3.19 -12.40 2.26
C ARG A 94 2.94 -10.93 1.96
N LEU A 95 1.79 -10.64 1.40
CA LEU A 95 1.30 -9.28 1.28
C LEU A 95 0.88 -8.77 2.65
N ARG A 96 1.60 -7.76 3.15
CA ARG A 96 1.29 -7.07 4.40
C ARG A 96 0.32 -5.92 4.17
N CYS A 97 -0.60 -5.69 5.11
CA CYS A 97 -1.39 -4.48 5.16
C CYS A 97 -0.50 -3.29 5.53
N THR A 98 -0.52 -2.19 4.77
CA THR A 98 0.26 -1.00 5.10
C THR A 98 -0.30 -0.23 6.30
N PHE A 99 -1.51 -0.56 6.77
CA PHE A 99 -2.20 0.11 7.87
C PHE A 99 -2.26 -0.73 9.15
N CYS A 100 -2.00 -2.04 9.07
CA CYS A 100 -2.00 -2.91 10.24
C CYS A 100 -1.10 -4.13 10.09
N ARG A 101 -0.91 -4.90 11.17
CA ARG A 101 0.02 -6.05 11.19
C ARG A 101 -0.51 -7.30 10.45
N ARG A 102 -1.61 -7.18 9.70
CA ARG A 102 -2.22 -8.33 9.02
C ARG A 102 -1.46 -8.66 7.73
N THR A 103 -1.20 -9.95 7.52
CA THR A 103 -0.51 -10.47 6.33
C THR A 103 -1.38 -11.47 5.58
N TYR A 104 -1.14 -11.59 4.26
CA TYR A 104 -1.90 -12.43 3.34
C TYR A 104 -0.96 -13.22 2.45
N ALA A 105 -1.11 -14.54 2.41
CA ALA A 105 -0.34 -15.42 1.56
C ALA A 105 -1.22 -16.06 0.46
N GLY A 106 -0.57 -16.61 -0.55
CA GLY A 106 -1.23 -17.38 -1.62
C GLY A 106 -1.72 -16.56 -2.81
N VAL A 107 -2.32 -17.27 -3.78
CA VAL A 107 -2.71 -16.70 -5.09
C VAL A 107 -3.77 -15.60 -4.99
N ASN A 108 -4.61 -15.65 -3.96
CA ASN A 108 -5.68 -14.68 -3.71
C ASN A 108 -5.28 -13.58 -2.71
N ALA A 109 -4.02 -13.50 -2.31
CA ALA A 109 -3.54 -12.57 -1.30
C ALA A 109 -3.91 -11.11 -1.62
N LYS A 110 -3.77 -10.69 -2.90
CA LYS A 110 -4.07 -9.31 -3.32
C LYS A 110 -5.55 -8.95 -3.15
N SER A 111 -6.46 -9.85 -3.54
CA SER A 111 -7.91 -9.63 -3.39
C SER A 111 -8.30 -9.56 -1.91
N MET A 112 -7.72 -10.45 -1.09
CA MET A 112 -7.95 -10.47 0.36
C MET A 112 -7.39 -9.21 1.04
N TRP A 113 -6.20 -8.77 0.66
CA TRP A 113 -5.60 -7.52 1.11
C TRP A 113 -6.49 -6.32 0.75
N ARG A 114 -6.92 -6.21 -0.51
CA ARG A 114 -7.77 -5.11 -0.98
C ARG A 114 -9.09 -5.06 -0.22
N ARG A 115 -9.76 -6.20 -0.05
CA ARG A 115 -11.01 -6.30 0.71
C ARG A 115 -10.80 -5.88 2.16
N HIS A 116 -9.69 -6.27 2.77
CA HIS A 116 -9.39 -5.90 4.13
C HIS A 116 -9.13 -4.40 4.30
N VAL A 117 -8.34 -3.78 3.42
CA VAL A 117 -8.12 -2.33 3.50
C VAL A 117 -9.43 -1.56 3.36
N TYR A 118 -10.29 -2.00 2.43
CA TYR A 118 -11.60 -1.39 2.26
C TYR A 118 -12.53 -1.62 3.46
N GLU A 119 -12.66 -2.85 3.96
CA GLU A 119 -13.60 -3.16 5.05
C GLU A 119 -13.14 -2.61 6.41
N LYS A 120 -11.84 -2.74 6.73
CA LYS A 120 -11.29 -2.38 8.04
C LYS A 120 -10.79 -0.95 8.11
N HIS A 121 -10.04 -0.49 7.11
CA HIS A 121 -9.48 0.85 7.11
C HIS A 121 -10.35 1.86 6.37
N LYS A 122 -11.43 1.41 5.69
CA LYS A 122 -12.38 2.26 4.94
C LYS A 122 -11.75 3.05 3.79
N ILE A 123 -10.57 2.63 3.32
CA ILE A 123 -9.84 3.31 2.25
C ILE A 123 -10.19 2.66 0.93
N ALA A 124 -10.78 3.45 0.04
CA ALA A 124 -11.06 3.03 -1.32
C ALA A 124 -9.77 3.07 -2.13
N MET A 125 -9.28 1.89 -2.52
CA MET A 125 -8.16 1.78 -3.46
C MET A 125 -8.58 2.37 -4.80
N ALA A 126 -7.71 3.19 -5.39
CA ALA A 126 -7.94 3.78 -6.70
C ALA A 126 -8.33 2.68 -7.69
N ASN A 127 -9.60 2.66 -8.09
CA ASN A 127 -9.99 1.82 -9.19
C ASN A 127 -9.35 2.48 -10.41
N ARG A 128 -8.37 1.82 -11.04
CA ARG A 128 -7.61 2.39 -12.16
C ARG A 128 -8.53 2.92 -13.28
N ARG A 129 -9.79 2.46 -13.33
CA ARG A 129 -10.85 2.91 -14.22
C ARG A 129 -11.54 4.21 -13.80
N GLU A 130 -11.70 4.46 -12.50
CA GLU A 130 -12.43 5.62 -11.93
C GLU A 130 -11.50 6.81 -11.65
N ASN A 131 -10.23 6.56 -11.29
CA ASN A 131 -9.25 7.63 -11.10
C ASN A 131 -8.93 8.40 -12.40
N ALA A 132 -9.18 7.80 -13.57
CA ALA A 132 -9.08 8.49 -14.85
C ALA A 132 -10.13 9.60 -15.01
N GLU A 133 -11.23 9.54 -14.25
CA GLU A 133 -12.34 10.49 -14.30
C GLU A 133 -12.19 11.61 -13.26
N ARG A 134 -11.62 11.33 -12.08
CA ARG A 134 -11.37 12.33 -11.03
C ARG A 134 -10.01 13.05 -11.13
N GLY A 135 -8.98 12.40 -11.67
CA GLY A 135 -7.65 13.01 -11.89
C GLY A 135 -7.54 13.83 -13.18
N ARG A 136 -8.55 13.77 -14.05
CA ARG A 136 -8.68 14.64 -15.22
C ARG A 136 -9.78 15.66 -14.95
N GLY A 137 -9.41 16.73 -14.23
CA GLY A 137 -10.14 17.98 -14.32
C GLY A 137 -10.21 18.42 -15.79
N ARG A 138 -11.26 17.98 -16.50
CA ARG A 138 -11.61 18.52 -17.80
C ARG A 138 -12.19 19.90 -17.50
N PRO A 139 -11.54 21.01 -17.89
CA PRO A 139 -12.18 22.30 -17.78
C PRO A 139 -13.48 22.25 -18.61
N PRO A 140 -14.57 22.85 -18.14
CA PRO A 140 -15.81 22.89 -18.88
C PRO A 140 -15.51 23.55 -20.23
N THR A 141 -15.68 22.81 -21.32
CA THR A 141 -15.66 23.38 -22.66
C THR A 141 -16.91 24.25 -22.78
N SER A 142 -16.81 25.47 -22.27
CA SER A 142 -17.64 26.58 -22.70
C SER A 142 -17.28 26.83 -24.15
N ARG A 143 -18.24 26.63 -25.04
CA ARG A 143 -18.14 27.15 -26.41
C ARG A 143 -19.44 27.89 -26.74
N PRO A 144 -19.31 28.98 -27.50
CA PRO A 144 -20.26 30.09 -27.58
C PRO A 144 -21.55 29.76 -28.34
#